data_AF-A0A382UTL0-F1
#
_entry.id   AF-A0A382UTL0-F1
#
_cell.length_a   1.000
_cell.length_b   1.000
_cell.length_c   1.000
_cell.angle_alpha   90.00
_cell.angle_beta   90.00
_cell.angle_gamma   90.00
#
_symmetry.space_group_name_H-M   'P 1'
#
loop_
_entity.id
_entity.type
_entity.pdbx_description
1 polymer ?
#
loop_
_entity_poly.entity_id
_entity_poly.type
_entity_poly.pdbx_seq_one_letter_code
_entity_poly.pdbx_strand_id
1 'polypeptide(L)' 'MLDKRNFYINGKWVKPSKPNDFEVINPTNEEPFAIISLGSKEDTD' A
#
# COMPACT_ATOMS: atom_id res chain seq x y z
N MET A 1 9.03 2.39 -10.45
CA MET A 1 8.32 1.72 -9.35
C MET A 1 7.72 2.78 -8.43
N LEU A 2 6.39 2.84 -8.32
CA LEU A 2 5.72 3.80 -7.43
C LEU A 2 5.69 3.26 -5.99
N ASP A 3 6.14 4.04 -5.02
CA ASP A 3 5.96 3.72 -3.60
C ASP A 3 4.66 4.37 -3.08
N LYS A 4 3.68 3.52 -2.75
CA LYS A 4 2.34 3.90 -2.29
C LYS A 4 1.94 3.10 -1.05
N ARG A 5 2.92 2.81 -0.18
CA ARG A 5 2.72 2.02 1.05
C ARG A 5 1.94 2.73 2.16
N ASN A 6 1.90 4.06 2.16
CA ASN A 6 1.24 4.83 3.20
C ASN A 6 -0.30 4.84 3.02
N PHE A 7 -1.03 4.83 4.13
CA PHE A 7 -2.48 5.02 4.18
C PHE A 7 -2.84 6.47 4.46
N TYR A 8 -4.01 6.90 3.99
CA TYR A 8 -4.54 8.22 4.29
C TYR A 8 -5.60 8.12 5.39
N ILE A 9 -5.21 8.38 6.64
CA ILE A 9 -6.05 8.22 7.83
C ILE A 9 -6.05 9.56 8.58
N ASN A 10 -7.23 10.04 8.97
CA ASN A 10 -7.41 11.31 9.70
C ASN A 10 -6.71 12.52 9.04
N GLY A 11 -6.78 12.60 7.71
CA GLY A 11 -6.24 13.72 6.94
C GLY A 11 -4.72 13.71 6.77
N LYS A 12 -4.05 12.59 7.11
CA LYS A 12 -2.59 12.47 7.01
C LYS A 12 -2.20 11.17 6.33
N TRP A 13 -1.06 11.21 5.64
CA TRP A 13 -0.38 10.01 5.17
C TRP A 13 0.38 9.38 6.33
N VAL A 14 -0.03 8.18 6.72
CA VAL A 14 0.55 7.40 7.82
C VAL A 14 1.13 6.10 7.28
N LYS A 15 2.18 5.60 7.93
CA LYS A 15 2.73 4.29 7.61
C LYS A 15 1.77 3.19 8.09
N PRO A 16 1.74 2.03 7.43
CA PRO A 16 0.96 0.89 7.91
C PRO A 16 1.47 0.46 9.29
N SER A 17 0.57 0.00 10.15
CA SER A 17 0.89 -0.48 11.49
C SER A 17 1.76 -1.73 11.45
N LYS A 18 1.59 -2.56 10.41
CA LYS A 18 2.39 -3.76 10.14
C LYS A 18 2.89 -3.76 8.69
N PRO A 19 4.19 -4.02 8.43
CA PRO A 19 4.70 -4.15 7.07
C PRO A 19 4.03 -5.33 6.36
N ASN A 20 3.38 -5.06 5.24
CA ASN A 20 2.74 -6.07 4.41
C ASN A 20 2.67 -5.58 2.97
N ASP A 21 3.82 -5.64 2.30
CA ASP A 21 3.98 -5.10 0.95
C ASP A 21 3.23 -5.94 -0.08
N PHE A 22 2.60 -5.27 -1.03
CA PHE A 22 1.87 -5.89 -2.13
C PHE A 22 2.17 -5.18 -3.44
N GLU A 23 2.57 -5.97 -4.44
CA GLU A 23 2.88 -5.49 -5.77
C GLU A 23 1.60 -5.32 -6.59
N VAL A 24 1.43 -4.14 -7.17
CA VAL A 24 0.36 -3.86 -8.12
C VAL A 24 0.88 -4.14 -9.51
N ILE A 25 0.28 -5.14 -10.16
CA ILE A 25 0.64 -5.60 -11.49
C ILE A 25 -0.12 -4.79 -12.56
N ASN A 26 0.60 -4.35 -13.60
CA ASN A 26 -0.01 -3.70 -14.76
C ASN A 26 -0.64 -4.76 -15.67
N PRO A 27 -1.96 -4.71 -15.94
CA PRO A 27 -2.64 -5.75 -16.72
C PRO A 27 -2.25 -5.77 -18.20
N THR A 28 -1.56 -4.75 -18.73
CA THR A 28 -1.16 -4.69 -20.14
C THR A 28 0.15 -5.43 -20.43
N ASN A 29 1.05 -5.55 -19.45
CA ASN A 29 2.36 -6.17 -19.62
C ASN A 29 2.75 -7.14 -18.50
N GLU A 30 1.87 -7.37 -17.52
CA GLU A 30 2.06 -8.29 -16.38
C GLU A 30 3.27 -7.95 -15.49
N GLU A 31 3.78 -6.71 -15.57
CA GLU A 31 4.89 -6.24 -14.74
C GLU A 31 4.42 -5.41 -13.55
N PRO A 32 5.12 -5.46 -12.39
CA PRO A 32 4.81 -4.63 -11.24
C PRO A 32 5.12 -3.15 -11.52
N PHE A 33 4.17 -2.26 -11.21
CA PHE A 33 4.36 -0.82 -11.40
C PHE A 33 4.26 0.02 -10.11
N ALA A 34 3.60 -0.52 -9.07
CA ALA A 34 3.49 0.11 -7.75
C ALA A 34 3.59 -0.90 -6.61
N ILE A 35 4.03 -0.44 -5.44
CA ILE A 35 3.99 -1.21 -4.18
C ILE A 35 3.06 -0.48 -3.23
N ILE A 36 2.05 -1.17 -2.73
CA ILE A 36 1.15 -0.72 -1.66
C ILE A 36 1.37 -1.56 -0.41
N SER A 37 0.75 -1.18 0.69
CA SER A 37 0.67 -2.03 1.87
C SER A 37 -0.75 -2.55 2.06
N LEU A 38 -0.91 -3.81 2.46
CA LEU A 38 -2.19 -4.37 2.89
C LEU A 38 -2.38 -4.06 4.37
N GLY A 39 -3.48 -3.38 4.71
CA GLY A 39 -3.75 -2.95 6.09
C GLY A 39 -3.99 -4.11 7.05
N SER A 40 -3.66 -3.91 8.32
CA SER A 40 -4.07 -4.78 9.42
C SER A 40 -5.30 -4.21 10.13
N LYS A 41 -5.85 -4.96 11.09
CA LYS A 41 -6.95 -4.47 11.95
C LYS A 41 -6.57 -3.18 12.69
N GLU A 42 -5.31 -3.03 13.10
CA GLU A 42 -4.83 -1.82 13.80
C GLU A 42 -4.90 -0.56 12.92
N ASP A 43 -4.89 -0.71 11.60
CA ASP A 43 -5.05 0.42 10.66
C ASP A 43 -6.53 0.81 10.45
N THR A 44 -7.47 -0.02 10.93
CA THR A 44 -8.92 0.19 10.78
C THR A 44 -9.64 0.57 12.06
N ASP A 45 -9.00 0.39 13.21
CA ASP A 45 -9.52 0.76 14.54
C ASP A 45 -9.37 2.27 14.79
#